data_AF-A0A8H4WE77-F1
#
_entry.id   AF-A0A8H4WE77-F1
#
_cell.length_a   1.000
_cell.length_b   1.000
_cell.length_c   1.000
_cell.angle_alpha   90.00
_cell.angle_beta   90.00
_cell.angle_gamma   90.00
#
_symmetry.space_group_name_H-M   'P 1'
#
loop_
_entity.id
_entity.type
_entity.pdbx_description
1 polymer ?
#
loop_
_entity_poly.entity_id
_entity_poly.type
_entity_poly.pdbx_seq_one_letter_code
_entity_poly.pdbx_strand_id
1 'polypeptide(L)'
;MPEFRKELELLSQHRQIHAGLEKLEKYLEKCRSGEEDMRREEVKRLMEGFGKVLWTHLDQEVQTLGAANMRRFWSLAEMRRLPM
;
A
#
# COMPACT_ATOMS: atom_id res chain seq x y z
N MET A 1 19.33 1.23 -6.51
CA MET A 1 18.35 1.10 -7.60
C MET A 1 17.85 2.47 -8.04
N PRO A 2 17.98 2.85 -9.32
CA PRO A 2 17.44 4.10 -9.87
C PRO A 2 15.95 4.32 -9.61
N GLU A 3 15.18 3.25 -9.47
CA GLU A 3 13.74 3.25 -9.22
C GLU A 3 13.39 3.89 -7.87
N PHE A 4 14.24 3.72 -6.84
CA PHE A 4 14.08 4.41 -5.56
C PHE A 4 14.38 5.91 -5.65
N ARG A 5 15.07 6.40 -6.69
CA ARG A 5 15.25 7.85 -6.87
C ARG A 5 13.95 8.56 -7.25
N LYS A 6 12.88 7.81 -7.59
CA LYS A 6 11.50 8.32 -7.71
C LYS A 6 10.77 8.39 -6.36
N GLU A 7 11.52 8.54 -5.27
CA GLU A 7 11.06 8.61 -3.88
C GLU A 7 9.78 9.43 -3.68
N LEU A 8 9.65 10.58 -4.34
CA LEU A 8 8.48 11.45 -4.20
C LEU A 8 7.17 10.79 -4.64
N GLU A 9 7.20 9.98 -5.69
CA GLU A 9 6.00 9.31 -6.22
C GLU A 9 5.55 8.17 -5.30
N LEU A 10 6.49 7.30 -4.91
CA LEU A 10 6.22 6.19 -3.98
C LEU A 10 5.74 6.71 -2.62
N LEU A 11 6.43 7.71 -2.04
CA LEU A 11 6.02 8.30 -0.77
C LEU A 11 4.64 8.97 -0.87
N SER A 12 4.29 9.54 -2.02
CA SER A 12 2.96 10.12 -2.24
C SER A 12 1.87 9.06 -2.29
N GLN A 13 2.13 7.92 -2.94
CA GLN A 13 1.20 6.79 -2.99
C GLN A 13 0.94 6.23 -1.59
N HIS A 14 1.99 5.98 -0.80
CA HIS A 14 1.85 5.49 0.58
C HIS A 14 1.01 6.43 1.43
N ARG A 15 1.25 7.75 1.36
CA ARG A 15 0.45 8.74 2.10
C ARG A 15 -1.04 8.66 1.74
N GLN A 16 -1.37 8.49 0.46
CA GLN A 16 -2.77 8.36 0.03
C GLN A 16 -3.40 7.05 0.50
N ILE A 17 -2.67 5.94 0.43
CA ILE A 17 -3.13 4.63 0.91
C ILE A 17 -3.37 4.69 2.43
N HIS A 18 -2.42 5.21 3.20
CA HIS A 18 -2.57 5.38 4.65
C HIS A 18 -3.77 6.26 5.01
N ALA A 19 -3.96 7.40 4.33
CA ALA A 19 -5.11 8.27 4.56
C ALA A 19 -6.45 7.57 4.22
N GLY A 20 -6.47 6.69 3.22
CA GLY A 20 -7.64 5.86 2.90
C GLY A 20 -7.94 4.80 3.95
N LEU A 21 -6.89 4.10 4.40
CA LEU A 21 -6.98 3.08 5.45
C LEU A 21 -7.41 3.67 6.79
N GLU A 22 -6.90 4.83 7.19
CA GLU A 22 -7.29 5.50 8.43
C GLU A 22 -8.79 5.83 8.45
N LYS A 23 -9.36 6.23 7.31
CA LYS A 23 -10.81 6.48 7.19
C LYS A 23 -11.61 5.18 7.29
N LEU A 24 -11.14 4.11 6.64
CA LEU A 24 -11.77 2.80 6.71
C LEU A 24 -11.73 2.23 8.13
N GLU A 25 -10.58 2.32 8.80
CA GLU A 25 -10.40 1.89 10.20
C GLU A 25 -11.39 2.62 11.10
N LYS A 26 -11.42 3.96 11.07
CA LYS A 26 -12.35 4.77 11.86
C LYS A 26 -13.81 4.35 11.67
N TYR A 27 -14.23 4.09 10.42
CA TYR A 27 -15.59 3.61 10.14
C TYR A 27 -15.85 2.22 10.77
N LEU A 28 -14.92 1.28 10.61
CA LEU A 28 -15.05 -0.06 11.17
C LEU A 28 -15.01 -0.06 12.70
N GLU A 29 -14.28 0.85 13.33
CA GLU A 29 -14.26 1.01 14.78
C GLU A 29 -15.61 1.49 15.33
N LYS A 30 -16.26 2.43 14.63
CA LYS A 30 -17.63 2.85 14.95
C LYS A 30 -18.65 1.73 14.75
N CYS A 31 -18.48 0.93 13.69
CA CYS A 31 -19.32 -0.26 13.49
C CYS A 31 -19.15 -1.25 14.63
N ARG A 32 -17.91 -1.46 15.08
CA ARG A 32 -17.58 -2.36 16.19
C ARG A 32 -18.12 -1.86 17.53
N SER A 33 -18.18 -0.55 17.75
CA SER A 33 -18.75 0.04 18.99
C SER A 33 -20.27 0.08 19.01
N GLY A 34 -20.93 -0.12 17.85
CA GLY A 34 -22.37 0.02 17.69
C GLY A 34 -22.85 1.46 17.49
N GLU A 35 -21.93 2.42 17.28
CA GLU A 35 -22.27 3.81 16.93
C GLU A 35 -22.88 3.91 15.53
N GLU A 36 -22.45 3.04 14.60
CA GLU A 36 -22.97 2.97 13.23
C GLU A 36 -23.21 1.51 12.83
N ASP A 37 -24.20 1.25 11.96
CA ASP A 37 -24.39 -0.07 11.36
C ASP A 37 -23.43 -0.26 10.18
N MET A 38 -22.80 -1.43 10.10
CA MET A 38 -21.91 -1.76 8.98
C MET A 38 -22.71 -1.94 7.68
N ARG A 39 -22.46 -1.06 6.71
CA ARG A 39 -23.07 -1.06 5.38
C ARG A 39 -22.03 -1.40 4.32
N ARG A 40 -22.34 -2.38 3.47
CA ARG A 40 -21.42 -2.85 2.42
C ARG A 40 -21.09 -1.76 1.42
N GLU A 41 -22.06 -0.92 1.11
CA GLU A 41 -21.93 0.22 0.19
C GLU A 41 -20.94 1.25 0.72
N GLU A 42 -20.92 1.47 2.03
CA GLU A 42 -20.02 2.43 2.68
C GLU A 42 -18.59 1.89 2.74
N VAL A 43 -18.41 0.61 3.09
CA VAL A 43 -17.12 -0.08 2.99
C VAL A 43 -16.58 0.02 1.56
N LYS A 44 -17.42 -0.27 0.56
CA LYS A 44 -17.04 -0.16 -0.86
C LYS A 44 -16.61 1.27 -1.21
N ARG A 45 -17.39 2.29 -0.84
CA ARG A 45 -17.08 3.70 -1.11
C ARG A 45 -15.73 4.11 -0.51
N LEU A 46 -15.44 3.70 0.72
CA LEU A 46 -14.17 3.98 1.40
C LEU A 46 -13.00 3.28 0.69
N MET A 47 -13.18 2.01 0.31
CA MET A 47 -12.17 1.25 -0.45
C MET A 47 -11.92 1.84 -1.84
N GLU A 48 -12.95 2.30 -2.55
CA GLU A 48 -12.82 2.96 -3.85
C GLU A 48 -12.01 4.26 -3.76
N GLY A 49 -12.04 4.95 -2.60
CA GLY A 49 -11.29 6.18 -2.35
C GLY A 49 -9.76 6.03 -2.42
N PHE A 50 -9.22 4.82 -2.23
CA PHE A 50 -7.78 4.54 -2.36
C PHE A 50 -7.46 3.32 -3.23
N GLY A 51 -8.45 2.61 -3.76
CA GLY A 51 -8.25 1.37 -4.51
C GLY A 51 -7.40 1.56 -5.77
N LYS A 52 -7.62 2.63 -6.55
CA LYS A 52 -6.82 2.89 -7.76
C LYS A 52 -5.34 3.10 -7.46
N VAL A 53 -5.03 3.88 -6.42
CA VAL A 53 -3.63 4.14 -6.02
C VAL A 53 -3.01 2.89 -5.42
N LEU A 54 -3.76 2.10 -4.65
CA LEU A 54 -3.30 0.81 -4.12
C LEU A 54 -2.91 -0.17 -5.24
N TRP A 55 -3.78 -0.38 -6.22
CA TRP A 55 -3.48 -1.29 -7.34
C TRP A 55 -2.26 -0.85 -8.15
N THR A 56 -2.21 0.45 -8.47
CA THR A 56 -1.06 1.02 -9.19
C THR A 56 0.24 0.82 -8.40
N HIS A 57 0.20 1.05 -7.09
CA HIS A 57 1.33 0.88 -6.21
C HIS A 57 1.83 -0.58 -6.19
N LEU A 58 0.93 -1.54 -5.95
CA LEU A 58 1.28 -2.96 -5.92
C LEU A 58 1.87 -3.46 -7.26
N ASP A 59 1.30 -3.03 -8.39
CA ASP A 59 1.84 -3.38 -9.71
C ASP A 59 3.26 -2.83 -9.91
N GLN A 60 3.50 -1.58 -9.49
CA GLN A 60 4.81 -0.95 -9.57
C GLN A 60 5.83 -1.62 -8.65
N GLU A 61 5.41 -2.04 -7.46
CA GLU A 61 6.26 -2.78 -6.52
C GLU A 61 6.69 -4.13 -7.09
N VAL A 62 5.80 -4.89 -7.72
CA VAL A 62 6.17 -6.18 -8.36
C VAL A 62 7.26 -5.99 -9.41
N GLN A 63 7.16 -4.94 -10.24
CA GLN A 63 8.18 -4.65 -11.25
C GLN A 63 9.50 -4.19 -10.61
N THR A 64 9.42 -3.38 -9.56
CA THR A 64 10.59 -2.74 -8.94
C THR A 64 11.35 -3.68 -8.01
N LEU A 65 10.61 -4.38 -7.14
CA LEU A 65 11.13 -5.26 -6.08
C LEU A 65 11.09 -6.74 -6.47
N GLY A 66 10.60 -7.06 -7.66
CA GLY A 66 10.60 -8.42 -8.19
C GLY A 66 12.01 -9.00 -8.28
N ALA A 67 12.13 -10.32 -8.11
CA ALA A 67 13.42 -11.02 -8.06
C ALA A 67 14.31 -10.82 -9.29
N ALA A 68 13.71 -10.56 -10.46
CA ALA A 68 14.43 -10.26 -11.71
C ALA A 68 15.10 -8.88 -11.67
N ASN A 69 14.48 -7.88 -11.04
CA ASN A 69 15.08 -6.56 -10.90
C ASN A 69 16.07 -6.52 -9.73
N MET A 70 15.70 -7.11 -8.58
CA MET A 70 16.55 -7.13 -7.38
C MET A 70 17.91 -7.77 -7.63
N ARG A 71 17.96 -8.90 -8.36
CA ARG A 71 19.24 -9.59 -8.65
C ARG A 71 20.23 -8.78 -9.50
N ARG A 72 19.78 -7.67 -10.13
CA ARG A 72 20.66 -6.76 -10.89
C ARG A 72 21.51 -5.88 -9.96
N PHE A 73 21.09 -5.72 -8.71
CA PHE A 73 21.70 -4.77 -7.77
C PHE A 73 22.11 -5.39 -6.43
N TRP A 74 21.55 -6.55 -6.05
CA TRP A 74 21.90 -7.26 -4.82
C TRP A 74 22.24 -8.73 -5.09
N SER A 75 23.24 -9.22 -4.36
CA SER A 75 23.52 -10.65 -4.23
C SER A 75 22.51 -11.32 -3.29
N LEU A 76 22.43 -12.65 -3.38
CA LEU A 76 21.59 -13.44 -2.48
C LEU A 76 22.02 -13.30 -1.01
N ALA A 77 23.33 -13.18 -0.75
CA ALA A 77 23.86 -13.00 0.61
C ALA A 77 23.45 -11.64 1.21
N GLU A 78 23.44 -10.58 0.40
CA GLU A 78 22.98 -9.25 0.83
C GLU A 78 21.48 -9.24 1.09
N MET A 79 20.67 -9.83 0.19
CA MET A 79 19.22 -9.92 0.35
C MET A 79 18.82 -10.64 1.65
N ARG A 80 19.54 -11.70 2.04
CA ARG A 80 19.30 -12.45 3.28
C ARG A 80 19.55 -11.65 4.56
N ARG A 81 20.23 -10.51 4.48
CA ARG A 81 20.50 -9.62 5.61
C ARG A 81 19.49 -8.49 5.75
N LEU A 82 18.56 -8.34 4.80
CA LEU A 82 17.52 -7.33 4.91
C LEU A 82 16.59 -7.65 6.09
N PRO A 83 16.18 -6.64 6.88
CA PRO A 83 15.14 -6.83 7.88
C PRO A 83 13.81 -7.02 7.14
N MET A 84 13.27 -8.24 7.23
CA MET A 84 11.98 -8.63 6.66
C MET A 84 11.01 -8.94 7.80
#